data_AF-A0A8T1AK77-F1
#
_entry.id   AF-A0A8T1AK77-F1
#
_cell.length_a   1.000
_cell.length_b   1.000
_cell.length_c   1.000
_cell.angle_alpha   90.00
_cell.angle_beta   90.00
_cell.angle_gamma   90.00
#
_symmetry.space_group_name_H-M   'P 1'
#
loop_
_entity.id
_entity.type
_entity.pdbx_description
1 polymer ?
#
loop_
_entity_poly.entity_id
_entity_poly.type
_entity_poly.pdbx_seq_one_letter_code
_entity_poly.pdbx_strand_id
1 'polypeptide(L)'
;MSTRSTALRVVSLLPSATENVCALLSACQGHASTSESSVPLPELVGRSHECDFPRDALDLPVLTAARTAFTSSVDTHKQVREALASAASLYHLDADKLAALQPDVILTQSTCKVCSIDLASVQQAVHDDVHRRTTVDRSMQSNTVSSQPAKQKELT
;
A
#
# COMPACT_ATOMS: atom_id res chain seq x y z
N MET A 1 0.68 -23.59 -13.07
CA MET A 1 -0.17 -22.74 -12.20
C MET A 1 0.27 -22.99 -10.77
N SER A 2 0.99 -22.05 -10.16
CA SER A 2 1.68 -22.26 -8.87
C SER A 2 0.70 -22.09 -7.72
N THR A 3 0.34 -23.18 -7.05
CA THR A 3 -0.36 -23.17 -5.77
C THR A 3 0.53 -22.50 -4.73
N ARG A 4 0.21 -21.26 -4.33
CA ARG A 4 0.98 -20.54 -3.30
C ARG A 4 0.64 -21.16 -1.94
N SER A 5 1.62 -21.86 -1.35
CA SER A 5 1.55 -22.47 -0.02
C SER A 5 2.00 -21.52 1.11
N THR A 6 2.29 -20.25 0.79
CA THR A 6 2.85 -19.26 1.73
C THR A 6 1.88 -18.10 1.96
N ALA A 7 1.91 -17.54 3.17
CA ALA A 7 1.16 -16.32 3.51
C ALA A 7 1.45 -15.21 2.50
N LEU A 8 0.42 -14.42 2.17
CA LEU A 8 0.60 -13.20 1.37
C LEU A 8 1.36 -12.16 2.19
N ARG A 9 2.41 -11.59 1.62
CA ARG A 9 3.20 -10.52 2.23
C ARG A 9 2.58 -9.17 1.90
N VAL A 10 2.11 -8.43 2.90
CA VAL A 10 1.38 -7.17 2.73
C VAL A 10 2.21 -6.01 3.25
N VAL A 11 2.32 -4.95 2.45
CA VAL A 11 2.79 -3.63 2.90
C VAL A 11 1.60 -2.69 2.94
N SER A 12 1.48 -1.90 4.02
CA SER A 12 0.43 -0.89 4.15
C SER A 12 1.04 0.50 4.31
N LEU A 13 0.75 1.39 3.36
CA LEU A 13 1.26 2.76 3.34
C LEU A 13 0.21 3.79 3.84
N LEU A 14 -0.79 3.30 4.56
CA LEU A 14 -1.93 4.07 5.05
C LEU A 14 -2.32 3.63 6.48
N PRO A 15 -2.32 4.54 7.49
CA PRO A 15 -2.70 4.21 8.86
C PRO A 15 -4.00 3.40 8.97
N SER A 16 -5.10 3.90 8.39
CA SER A 16 -6.40 3.21 8.47
C SER A 16 -6.41 1.84 7.79
N ALA A 17 -5.63 1.62 6.74
CA ALA A 17 -5.52 0.30 6.12
C ALA A 17 -4.75 -0.67 7.04
N THR A 18 -3.70 -0.21 7.69
CA THR A 18 -2.94 -0.99 8.68
C THR A 18 -3.84 -1.45 9.83
N GLU A 19 -4.62 -0.53 10.41
CA GLU A 19 -5.54 -0.86 11.51
C GLU A 19 -6.58 -1.90 11.10
N ASN A 20 -7.20 -1.73 9.94
CA ASN A 20 -8.21 -2.67 9.42
C ASN A 20 -7.62 -4.05 9.15
N VAL A 21 -6.43 -4.13 8.54
CA VAL A 21 -5.74 -5.40 8.29
C VAL A 21 -5.42 -6.09 9.61
N CYS A 22 -4.83 -5.38 10.57
CA CYS A 22 -4.53 -5.96 11.88
C CYS A 22 -5.79 -6.46 12.60
N ALA A 23 -6.88 -5.68 12.61
CA ALA A 23 -8.13 -6.07 13.26
C ALA A 23 -8.73 -7.33 12.64
N LEU A 24 -8.75 -7.42 11.30
CA LEU A 24 -9.26 -8.58 10.57
C LEU A 24 -8.40 -9.82 10.80
N LEU A 25 -7.07 -9.69 10.73
CA LEU A 25 -6.15 -10.80 10.98
C LEU A 25 -6.31 -11.35 12.40
N SER A 26 -6.41 -10.48 13.40
CA SER A 26 -6.66 -10.89 14.80
C SER A 26 -8.00 -11.61 14.97
N ALA A 27 -9.06 -11.13 14.31
CA ALA A 27 -10.37 -11.80 14.34
C ALA A 27 -10.32 -13.18 13.66
N CYS A 28 -9.63 -13.30 12.52
CA CYS A 28 -9.50 -14.57 11.79
C CYS A 28 -8.65 -15.61 12.53
N GLN A 29 -7.61 -15.20 13.27
CA GLN A 29 -6.80 -16.12 14.08
C GLN A 29 -7.64 -16.87 15.12
N GLY A 30 -8.66 -16.23 15.70
CA GLY A 30 -9.59 -16.87 16.63
C GLY A 30 -10.55 -17.89 15.99
N HIS A 31 -10.72 -17.86 14.66
CA HIS A 31 -11.62 -18.74 13.91
C HIS A 31 -10.87 -19.83 13.10
N ALA A 32 -9.56 -19.69 12.92
CA ALA A 32 -8.75 -20.60 12.12
C ALA A 32 -8.58 -21.99 12.77
N SER A 33 -8.86 -22.13 14.06
CA SER A 33 -8.76 -23.39 14.81
C SER A 33 -9.93 -24.37 14.57
N THR A 34 -10.94 -24.02 13.78
CA THR A 34 -12.12 -24.88 13.50
C THR A 34 -12.35 -25.18 12.02
N SER A 35 -11.48 -24.70 11.12
CA SER A 35 -11.66 -24.80 9.67
C SER A 35 -10.52 -25.59 9.02
N GLU A 36 -10.87 -26.63 8.25
CA GLU A 36 -10.00 -27.46 7.41
C GLU A 36 -9.35 -26.67 6.23
N SER A 37 -9.51 -25.35 6.17
CA SER A 37 -8.93 -24.53 5.11
C SER A 37 -7.46 -24.23 5.38
N SER A 38 -6.58 -24.85 4.60
CA SER A 38 -5.12 -24.79 4.73
C SER A 38 -4.49 -23.48 4.22
N VAL A 39 -5.25 -22.41 4.03
CA VAL A 39 -4.73 -21.15 3.48
C VAL A 39 -4.16 -20.30 4.63
N PRO A 40 -2.85 -20.03 4.64
CA PRO A 40 -2.23 -19.19 5.68
C PRO A 40 -2.77 -17.76 5.62
N LEU A 41 -2.96 -17.16 6.80
CA LEU A 41 -3.35 -15.75 6.91
C LEU A 41 -2.25 -14.84 6.32
N PRO A 42 -2.61 -13.71 5.69
CA PRO A 42 -1.65 -12.71 5.27
C PRO A 42 -0.81 -12.17 6.43
N GLU A 43 0.42 -11.75 6.11
CA GLU A 43 1.37 -11.17 7.05
C GLU A 43 1.68 -9.72 6.65
N LEU A 44 1.61 -8.79 7.60
CA LEU A 44 2.03 -7.41 7.39
C LEU A 44 3.55 -7.32 7.55
N VAL A 45 4.27 -6.87 6.53
CA VAL A 45 5.74 -6.89 6.48
C VAL A 45 6.39 -5.50 6.42
N GLY A 46 5.59 -4.45 6.27
CA GLY A 46 6.07 -3.07 6.23
C GLY A 46 4.94 -2.05 6.33
N ARG A 47 5.27 -0.86 6.83
CA ARG A 47 4.31 0.19 7.16
C ARG A 47 4.76 1.59 6.75
N SER A 48 3.82 2.54 6.74
CA SER A 48 4.14 3.97 6.70
C SER A 48 4.66 4.47 8.06
N HIS A 49 5.34 5.62 8.08
CA HIS A 49 5.79 6.27 9.33
C HIS A 49 4.64 6.71 10.24
N GLU A 50 3.45 6.93 9.70
CA GLU A 50 2.27 7.36 10.47
C GLU A 50 1.44 6.18 11.00
N CYS A 51 1.78 4.95 10.63
CA CYS A 51 1.08 3.76 11.11
C CYS A 51 1.52 3.41 12.53
N ASP A 52 1.03 4.09 13.55
CA ASP A 52 1.44 3.94 14.95
C ASP A 52 0.54 3.02 15.80
N PHE A 53 -0.53 2.49 15.21
CA PHE A 53 -1.49 1.58 15.84
C PHE A 53 -1.81 0.37 14.92
N PRO A 54 -1.99 -0.84 15.47
CA PRO A 54 -1.75 -1.24 16.86
C PRO A 54 -0.25 -1.25 17.22
N ARG A 55 0.09 -1.31 18.52
CA ARG A 55 1.49 -1.27 18.99
C ARG A 55 2.36 -2.34 18.34
N ASP A 56 1.81 -3.51 18.05
CA ASP A 56 2.54 -4.62 17.41
C ASP A 56 2.98 -4.29 15.98
N ALA A 57 2.31 -3.35 15.30
CA ALA A 57 2.75 -2.86 14.00
C ALA A 57 4.03 -2.01 14.11
N LEU A 58 4.38 -1.50 15.30
CA LEU A 58 5.54 -0.64 15.48
C LEU A 58 6.87 -1.35 15.19
N ASP A 59 6.90 -2.67 15.34
CA ASP A 59 8.08 -3.51 15.07
C ASP A 59 8.35 -3.69 13.57
N LEU A 60 7.38 -3.31 12.72
CA LEU A 60 7.52 -3.44 11.28
C LEU A 60 8.38 -2.33 10.68
N PRO A 61 9.17 -2.64 9.63
CA PRO A 61 9.94 -1.66 8.89
C PRO A 61 9.08 -0.49 8.41
N VAL A 62 9.58 0.73 8.68
CA VAL A 62 9.00 1.98 8.18
C VAL A 62 9.55 2.28 6.80
N LEU A 63 8.65 2.46 5.84
CA LEU A 63 8.97 2.63 4.42
C LEU A 63 8.79 4.06 3.92
N THR A 64 8.14 4.93 4.68
CA THR A 64 7.89 6.30 4.27
C THR A 64 8.44 7.31 5.26
N ALA A 65 8.64 8.54 4.80
CA ALA A 65 8.97 9.68 5.65
C ALA A 65 8.33 10.95 5.06
N ALA A 66 7.99 11.92 5.91
CA ALA A 66 7.58 13.24 5.47
C ALA A 66 8.73 13.96 4.75
N ARG A 67 8.45 14.65 3.64
CA ARG A 67 9.42 15.55 2.98
C ARG A 67 9.38 16.97 3.54
N THR A 68 8.36 17.28 4.35
CA THR A 68 8.22 18.57 5.02
C THR A 68 8.85 18.52 6.41
N ALA A 69 9.46 19.62 6.82
CA ALA A 69 9.93 19.83 8.19
C ALA A 69 8.77 20.41 9.03
N PHE A 70 8.38 19.68 10.08
CA PHE A 70 7.37 20.10 11.06
C PHE A 70 7.94 21.20 11.97
N THR A 71 7.97 22.43 11.44
CA THR A 71 8.44 23.63 12.14
C THR A 71 7.24 24.45 12.60
N SER A 72 7.02 25.66 12.07
CA SER A 72 5.79 26.40 12.30
C SER A 72 4.67 25.94 11.36
N SER A 73 3.41 26.18 11.72
CA SER A 73 2.27 25.88 10.83
C SER A 73 2.35 26.68 9.53
N VAL A 74 2.80 27.93 9.59
CA VAL A 74 2.97 28.81 8.42
C VAL A 74 4.06 28.26 7.49
N ASP A 75 5.18 27.84 8.04
CA ASP A 75 6.29 27.29 7.26
C ASP A 75 5.96 25.92 6.69
N THR A 76 5.26 25.07 7.45
CA THR A 76 4.78 23.76 6.97
C THR A 76 3.79 23.95 5.83
N HIS A 77 2.83 24.88 5.96
CA HIS A 77 1.87 25.20 4.90
C HIS A 77 2.55 25.74 3.63
N LYS A 78 3.62 26.53 3.78
CA LYS A 78 4.44 26.98 2.66
C LYS A 78 5.11 25.80 1.95
N GLN A 79 5.78 24.93 2.69
CA GLN A 79 6.44 23.73 2.15
C GLN A 79 5.46 22.80 1.43
N VAL A 80 4.28 22.55 2.01
CA VAL A 80 3.23 21.74 1.38
C VAL A 80 2.80 22.34 0.04
N ARG A 81 2.58 23.66 -0.02
CA ARG A 81 2.20 24.34 -1.27
C ARG A 81 3.28 24.25 -2.34
N GLU A 82 4.54 24.40 -1.97
CA GLU A 82 5.69 24.29 -2.89
C GLU A 82 5.83 22.87 -3.45
N ALA A 83 5.65 21.85 -2.61
CA ALA A 83 5.67 20.45 -3.03
C ALA A 83 4.50 20.11 -3.97
N LEU A 84 3.29 20.58 -3.66
CA LEU A 84 2.13 20.38 -4.53
C LEU A 84 2.27 21.11 -5.88
N ALA A 85 2.86 22.31 -5.89
CA ALA A 85 3.11 23.08 -7.12
C ALA A 85 4.13 22.40 -8.05
N SER A 86 5.08 21.66 -7.49
CA SER A 86 6.06 20.87 -8.25
C SER A 86 5.56 19.48 -8.63
N ALA A 87 4.28 19.16 -8.37
CA ALA A 87 3.69 17.83 -8.51
C ALA A 87 4.49 16.73 -7.77
N ALA A 88 5.30 17.12 -6.78
CA ALA A 88 6.06 16.20 -5.96
C ALA A 88 5.15 15.60 -4.89
N SER A 89 5.34 14.31 -4.61
CA SER A 89 4.74 13.68 -3.44
C SER A 89 5.18 14.42 -2.16
N LEU A 90 4.29 14.53 -1.18
CA LEU A 90 4.65 15.07 0.16
C LEU A 90 5.48 14.07 0.98
N TYR A 91 5.55 12.83 0.52
CA TYR A 91 6.18 11.74 1.22
C TYR A 91 7.33 11.14 0.40
N HIS A 92 8.36 10.72 1.09
CA HIS A 92 9.40 9.87 0.54
C HIS A 92 8.97 8.41 0.71
N LEU A 93 9.19 7.58 -0.31
CA LEU A 93 9.05 6.12 -0.26
C LEU A 93 10.44 5.50 -0.46
N ASP A 94 10.86 4.68 0.49
CA ASP A 94 12.12 3.93 0.43
C ASP A 94 11.95 2.71 -0.49
N ALA A 95 12.24 2.92 -1.78
CA ALA A 95 12.08 1.90 -2.81
C ALA A 95 12.98 0.68 -2.57
N ASP A 96 14.21 0.88 -2.08
CA ASP A 96 15.15 -0.20 -1.80
C ASP A 96 14.65 -1.11 -0.68
N LYS A 97 14.18 -0.52 0.44
CA LYS A 97 13.54 -1.30 1.50
C LYS A 97 12.27 -1.99 1.03
N LEU A 98 11.44 -1.31 0.23
CA LEU A 98 10.23 -1.91 -0.31
C LEU A 98 10.54 -3.14 -1.20
N ALA A 99 11.55 -3.03 -2.06
CA ALA A 99 12.00 -4.12 -2.91
C ALA A 99 12.56 -5.30 -2.09
N ALA A 100 13.38 -5.00 -1.07
CA ALA A 100 13.95 -6.00 -0.16
C ALA A 100 12.89 -6.79 0.61
N LEU A 101 11.74 -6.16 0.93
CA LEU A 101 10.64 -6.83 1.62
C LEU A 101 9.83 -7.79 0.72
N GLN A 102 9.98 -7.71 -0.61
CA GLN A 102 9.24 -8.53 -1.57
C GLN A 102 7.74 -8.67 -1.23
N PRO A 103 6.98 -7.57 -1.15
CA PRO A 103 5.55 -7.64 -0.89
C PRO A 103 4.79 -8.25 -2.06
N ASP A 104 3.77 -9.04 -1.76
CA ASP A 104 2.79 -9.52 -2.73
C ASP A 104 1.69 -8.48 -2.97
N VAL A 105 1.35 -7.72 -1.93
CA VAL A 105 0.29 -6.72 -1.94
C VAL A 105 0.79 -5.43 -1.29
N ILE A 106 0.56 -4.29 -1.96
CA ILE A 106 0.82 -2.96 -1.40
C ILE A 106 -0.51 -2.23 -1.29
N LEU A 107 -0.89 -1.85 -0.08
CA LEU A 107 -2.09 -1.04 0.20
C LEU A 107 -1.70 0.43 0.24
N THR A 108 -2.32 1.24 -0.61
CA THR A 108 -2.10 2.69 -0.69
C THR A 108 -3.40 3.46 -0.98
N GLN A 109 -3.35 4.79 -0.97
CA GLN A 109 -4.46 5.65 -1.39
C GLN A 109 -3.98 6.83 -2.25
N SER A 110 -4.66 7.09 -3.36
CA SER A 110 -4.43 8.27 -4.20
C SER A 110 -5.58 9.29 -4.17
N THR A 111 -6.57 9.10 -3.29
CA THR A 111 -7.76 9.98 -3.24
C THR A 111 -7.44 11.38 -2.70
N CYS A 112 -6.47 11.50 -1.79
CA CYS A 112 -5.99 12.77 -1.27
C CYS A 112 -4.49 12.91 -1.59
N LYS A 113 -4.12 13.88 -2.44
CA LYS A 113 -2.70 14.17 -2.78
C LYS A 113 -1.84 14.60 -1.59
N VAL A 114 -2.46 14.81 -0.43
CA VAL A 114 -1.83 15.32 0.78
C VAL A 114 -1.73 14.27 1.88
N CYS A 115 -2.62 13.27 1.89
CA CYS A 115 -2.88 12.46 3.09
C CYS A 115 -2.19 11.07 3.08
N SER A 116 -1.51 10.71 2.00
CA SER A 116 -0.71 9.48 1.89
C SER A 116 0.21 9.55 0.68
N ILE A 117 1.07 8.55 0.54
CA ILE A 117 1.89 8.35 -0.65
C ILE A 117 0.98 8.13 -1.87
N ASP A 118 1.21 8.89 -2.92
CA ASP A 118 0.43 8.78 -4.14
C ASP A 118 0.76 7.50 -4.92
N LEU A 119 -0.21 7.03 -5.73
CA LEU A 119 -0.09 5.82 -6.52
C LEU A 119 1.07 5.89 -7.53
N ALA A 120 1.37 7.05 -8.11
CA ALA A 120 2.44 7.16 -9.11
C ALA A 120 3.81 6.92 -8.47
N SER A 121 4.05 7.43 -7.26
CA SER A 121 5.25 7.13 -6.47
C SER A 121 5.38 5.63 -6.16
N VAL A 122 4.28 4.96 -5.80
CA VAL A 122 4.27 3.50 -5.55
C VAL A 122 4.52 2.72 -6.84
N GLN A 123 3.86 3.09 -7.94
CA GLN A 123 4.05 2.47 -9.24
C GLN A 123 5.50 2.62 -9.71
N GLN A 124 6.09 3.80 -9.59
CA GLN A 124 7.49 4.04 -9.94
C GLN A 124 8.44 3.15 -9.13
N ALA A 125 8.21 3.01 -7.82
CA ALA A 125 9.02 2.14 -6.97
C ALA A 125 8.86 0.64 -7.28
N VAL A 126 7.75 0.24 -7.89
CA VAL A 126 7.44 -1.16 -8.23
C VAL A 126 7.76 -1.49 -9.70
N HIS A 127 7.80 -0.50 -10.59
CA HIS A 127 7.96 -0.69 -12.04
C HIS A 127 9.31 -1.33 -12.43
N ASP A 128 10.30 -1.25 -11.56
CA ASP A 128 11.62 -1.88 -11.74
C ASP A 128 11.62 -3.40 -11.42
N ASP A 129 10.52 -3.94 -10.88
CA ASP A 129 10.37 -5.34 -10.47
C ASP A 129 9.03 -5.93 -10.99
N VAL A 130 9.01 -6.33 -12.26
CA VAL A 130 7.79 -6.68 -13.03
C VAL A 130 7.16 -8.05 -12.67
N HIS A 131 7.49 -8.68 -11.54
CA HIS A 131 6.88 -9.97 -11.17
C HIS A 131 6.14 -9.92 -9.82
N ARG A 132 4.80 -10.08 -9.89
CA ARG A 132 3.85 -10.48 -8.83
C ARG A 132 3.23 -9.44 -7.89
N ARG A 133 3.52 -8.15 -7.96
CA ARG A 133 2.99 -7.18 -6.97
C ARG A 133 1.61 -6.64 -7.36
N THR A 134 0.59 -6.91 -6.54
CA THR A 134 -0.73 -6.29 -6.66
C THR A 134 -0.76 -4.99 -5.86
N THR A 135 -0.82 -3.85 -6.54
CA THR A 135 -1.03 -2.56 -5.87
C THR A 135 -2.53 -2.33 -5.76
N VAL A 136 -3.02 -2.22 -4.52
CA VAL A 136 -4.42 -1.90 -4.24
C VAL A 136 -4.49 -0.42 -3.88
N ASP A 137 -5.06 0.36 -4.79
CA ASP A 137 -5.34 1.78 -4.60
C ASP A 137 -6.85 2.00 -4.42
N ARG A 138 -7.21 2.74 -3.38
CA ARG A 138 -8.59 3.21 -3.21
C ARG A 138 -8.69 4.64 -3.75
N SER A 139 -9.00 4.75 -5.05
CA SER A 139 -9.41 5.98 -5.71
C SER A 139 -10.94 6.15 -5.64
N MET A 140 -11.43 7.34 -5.30
CA MET A 140 -12.84 7.74 -5.49
C MET A 140 -13.16 7.96 -6.97
N GLN A 141 -12.99 6.92 -7.79
CA GLN A 141 -13.47 6.87 -9.17
C GLN A 141 -14.37 5.64 -9.31
N SER A 142 -15.57 5.85 -9.85
CA SER A 142 -16.58 4.82 -10.09
C SER A 142 -15.95 3.54 -10.67
N ASN A 143 -16.22 2.39 -10.04
CA ASN A 143 -15.76 1.06 -10.42
C ASN A 143 -15.56 0.91 -11.94
N THR A 144 -14.32 0.77 -12.38
CA THR A 144 -14.04 0.09 -13.64
C THR A 144 -13.01 -0.99 -13.35
N VAL A 145 -13.51 -2.21 -13.11
CA VAL A 145 -12.71 -3.43 -13.21
C VAL A 145 -12.15 -3.45 -14.63
N SER A 146 -10.83 -3.43 -14.76
CA SER A 146 -10.14 -3.58 -16.04
C SER A 146 -10.49 -4.95 -16.63
N SER A 147 -11.40 -4.97 -17.60
CA SER A 147 -11.64 -6.12 -18.46
C SER A 147 -10.66 -6.07 -19.63
N GLN A 148 -9.95 -7.18 -19.85
CA GLN A 148 -9.09 -7.39 -21.03
C GLN A 148 -9.88 -7.19 -22.34
N PRO A 149 -9.21 -6.78 -23.43
CA PRO A 149 -9.88 -6.54 -24.70
C PRO A 149 -10.28 -7.86 -25.36
N ALA A 150 -11.58 -8.08 -25.51
CA ALA A 150 -12.09 -9.14 -26.37
C ALA A 150 -11.87 -8.75 -27.85
N LYS A 151 -11.15 -9.61 -28.58
CA LYS A 151 -10.94 -9.53 -30.03
C LYS A 151 -12.28 -9.36 -30.76
N GLN A 152 -12.47 -8.23 -31.44
CA GLN A 152 -13.51 -8.11 -32.46
C GLN A 152 -13.02 -8.82 -33.72
N LYS A 153 -13.62 -9.97 -34.02
CA LYS A 153 -13.48 -10.67 -35.30
C LYS A 153 -14.40 -9.95 -36.29
N GLU A 154 -13.83 -9.38 -37.36
CA GLU A 154 -14.56 -9.01 -38.56
C GLU A 154 -15.29 -10.24 -39.12
N LEU A 155 -16.58 -10.09 -39.46
CA LEU A 155 -17.19 -10.86 -40.53
C LEU A 155 -18.48 -10.19 -41.04
N THR A 156 -18.40 -9.79 -42.32
CA THR A 156 -19.47 -9.60 -43.33
C THR A 156 -20.54 -8.54 -43.12
#